data_AF-A0A352R2E0-F1
#
_entry.id   AF-A0A352R2E0-F1
#
_cell.length_a   1.000
_cell.length_b   1.000
_cell.length_c   1.000
_cell.angle_alpha   90.00
_cell.angle_beta   90.00
_cell.angle_gamma   90.00
#
_symmetry.space_group_name_H-M   'P 1'
#
loop_
_entity.id
_entity.type
_entity.pdbx_description
1 polymer ?
#
loop_
_entity_poly.entity_id
_entity_poly.type
_entity_poly.pdbx_seq_one_letter_code
_entity_poly.pdbx_strand_id
1 'polypeptide(L)'
;TNGDFHLQTQVNVYAAYHQACERAGLVDFGELLLRCYELWLQNPALLAHYQGRFKHILVDEFQDTNTIQYAWLRVLAGQNVHVMAVGDDDQSIY
;
A
#
# COMPACT_ATOMS: atom_id res chain seq x y z
N THR A 1 -1.12 32.89 4.01
CA THR A 1 0.28 32.78 4.46
C THR A 1 0.47 32.04 5.79
N ASN A 2 -0.56 31.44 6.41
CA ASN A 2 -0.40 30.54 7.58
C ASN A 2 -0.38 29.04 7.25
N GLY A 3 -0.90 28.63 6.08
CA GLY A 3 -0.92 27.20 5.69
C GLY A 3 0.46 26.62 5.39
N ASP A 4 1.40 27.45 4.94
CA ASP A 4 2.75 27.05 4.53
C ASP A 4 3.62 26.64 5.73
N PHE A 5 3.58 27.44 6.80
CA PHE A 5 4.32 27.14 8.04
C PHE A 5 3.81 25.86 8.74
N HIS A 6 2.49 25.66 8.76
CA HIS A 6 1.89 24.46 9.35
C HIS A 6 2.25 23.20 8.57
N LEU A 7 2.14 23.25 7.23
CA LEU A 7 2.51 22.14 6.36
C LEU A 7 4.00 21.79 6.51
N GLN A 8 4.88 22.80 6.50
CA GLN A 8 6.31 22.57 6.70
C GLN A 8 6.61 21.92 8.05
N THR A 9 5.88 22.32 9.10
CA THR A 9 6.01 21.69 10.42
C THR A 9 5.57 20.23 10.39
N GLN A 10 4.43 19.91 9.75
CA GLN A 10 3.96 18.54 9.59
C GLN A 10 4.98 17.66 8.82
N VAL A 11 5.55 18.18 7.75
CA VAL A 11 6.59 17.50 6.96
C VAL A 11 7.82 17.21 7.84
N ASN A 12 8.28 18.19 8.62
CA ASN A 12 9.44 18.01 9.50
C ASN A 12 9.17 16.96 10.60
N VAL A 13 7.97 16.99 11.19
CA VAL A 13 7.54 15.98 12.19
C VAL A 13 7.49 14.59 11.58
N TYR A 14 6.88 14.46 10.40
CA TYR A 14 6.83 13.18 9.68
C TYR A 14 8.22 12.65 9.36
N ALA A 15 9.12 13.51 8.85
CA ALA A 15 10.49 13.11 8.55
C ALA A 15 11.25 12.63 9.80
N ALA A 16 11.09 13.32 10.93
CA ALA A 16 11.70 12.91 12.20
C ALA A 16 11.15 11.58 12.71
N TYR A 17 9.82 11.39 12.62
CA TYR A 17 9.14 10.13 12.96
C TYR A 17 9.64 8.98 12.09
N HIS A 18 9.66 9.16 10.77
CA HIS A 18 10.10 8.14 9.82
C HIS A 18 11.55 7.74 10.09
N GLN A 19 12.46 8.71 10.29
CA GLN A 19 13.85 8.41 10.65
C GLN A 19 13.98 7.67 11.98
N ALA A 20 13.12 7.93 12.96
CA ALA A 20 13.12 7.20 14.22
C ALA A 20 12.69 5.74 14.02
N CYS A 21 11.66 5.50 13.21
CA CYS A 21 11.21 4.15 12.87
C CYS A 21 12.30 3.37 12.13
N GLU A 22 12.93 3.97 11.11
CA GLU A 22 14.01 3.34 10.35
C GLU A 22 15.20 2.94 11.23
N ARG A 23 15.66 3.84 12.12
CA ARG A 23 16.77 3.54 13.04
C ARG A 23 16.44 2.41 14.02
N ALA A 24 15.17 2.28 14.40
CA ALA A 24 14.70 1.26 15.33
C ALA A 24 14.28 -0.04 14.62
N GLY A 25 14.28 -0.08 13.28
CA GLY A 25 13.75 -1.21 12.50
C GLY A 25 12.24 -1.44 12.70
N LEU A 26 11.49 -0.36 12.95
CA LEU A 26 10.05 -0.40 13.15
C LEU A 26 9.30 -0.14 11.85
N VAL A 27 8.17 -0.81 11.68
CA VAL A 27 7.29 -0.65 10.52
C VAL A 27 5.87 -0.41 11.05
N ASP A 28 5.25 0.69 10.62
CA ASP A 28 3.85 0.98 10.95
C ASP A 28 2.88 0.38 9.91
N PHE A 29 1.58 0.51 10.15
CA PHE A 29 0.57 -0.13 9.30
C PHE A 29 0.58 0.35 7.85
N GLY A 30 0.81 1.64 7.60
CA GLY A 30 0.90 2.17 6.24
C GLY A 30 2.17 1.69 5.56
N GLU A 31 3.26 1.66 6.33
CA GLU A 31 4.56 1.24 5.85
C GLU A 31 4.61 -0.24 5.51
N LEU A 32 3.84 -1.11 6.18
CA LEU A 32 3.76 -2.54 5.82
C LEU A 32 3.35 -2.72 4.35
N LEU A 33 2.30 -2.05 3.91
CA LEU A 33 1.82 -2.15 2.52
C LEU A 33 2.81 -1.51 1.55
N LEU A 34 3.35 -0.34 1.89
CA LEU A 34 4.31 0.36 1.05
C LEU A 34 5.59 -0.48 0.84
N ARG A 35 6.17 -1.02 1.92
CA ARG A 35 7.36 -1.88 1.85
C ARG A 35 7.11 -3.15 1.06
N CYS A 36 5.95 -3.79 1.23
CA CYS A 36 5.60 -4.96 0.42
C CYS A 36 5.48 -4.61 -1.07
N TYR A 37 4.87 -3.47 -1.39
CA TYR A 37 4.75 -2.97 -2.76
C TYR A 37 6.15 -2.72 -3.38
N GLU A 38 7.01 -1.98 -2.68
CA GLU A 38 8.39 -1.69 -3.12
C GLU A 38 9.21 -2.98 -3.29
N LEU A 39 9.10 -3.91 -2.34
CA LEU A 39 9.83 -5.17 -2.37
C LEU A 39 9.51 -5.99 -3.63
N TRP A 40 8.25 -6.03 -4.06
CA TRP A 40 7.89 -6.72 -5.30
C TRP A 40 8.40 -6.02 -6.55
N LEU A 41 8.37 -4.70 -6.60
CA LEU A 41 8.91 -3.93 -7.72
C LEU A 41 10.42 -4.14 -7.87
N GLN A 42 11.13 -4.28 -6.75
CA GLN A 42 12.58 -4.45 -6.73
C GLN A 42 13.03 -5.91 -6.83
N ASN A 43 12.12 -6.88 -6.60
CA ASN A 43 12.42 -8.31 -6.64
C ASN A 43 11.42 -9.10 -7.52
N PRO A 44 11.61 -9.10 -8.85
CA PRO A 44 10.71 -9.79 -9.78
C PRO A 44 10.58 -11.29 -9.54
N ALA A 45 11.64 -11.94 -9.05
CA ALA A 45 11.61 -13.38 -8.75
C ALA A 45 10.67 -13.68 -7.57
N LEU A 46 10.70 -12.85 -6.52
CA LEU A 46 9.78 -12.96 -5.40
C LEU A 46 8.35 -12.65 -5.81
N LEU A 47 8.13 -11.62 -6.62
CA LEU A 47 6.80 -11.32 -7.18
C LEU A 47 6.27 -12.51 -8.00
N ALA A 48 7.10 -13.08 -8.88
CA ALA A 48 6.73 -14.24 -9.69
C ALA A 48 6.39 -15.47 -8.83
N HIS A 49 7.09 -15.67 -7.71
CA HIS A 49 6.74 -16.71 -6.74
C HIS A 49 5.31 -16.53 -6.21
N TYR A 50 4.92 -15.32 -5.80
CA TYR A 50 3.58 -15.05 -5.28
C TYR A 50 2.50 -15.06 -6.37
N GLN A 51 2.76 -14.54 -7.57
CA GLN A 51 1.90 -14.70 -8.75
C GLN A 51 1.76 -16.16 -9.19
N GLY A 52 2.80 -16.97 -8.95
CA GLY A 52 2.80 -18.41 -9.11
C GLY A 52 1.85 -19.10 -8.12
N ARG A 53 1.85 -18.64 -6.87
CA ARG A 53 1.09 -19.20 -5.75
C ARG A 53 -0.38 -18.80 -5.76
N PHE A 54 -0.68 -17.52 -5.91
CA PHE A 54 -2.04 -17.00 -5.88
C PHE A 54 -2.57 -16.90 -7.30
N LYS A 55 -3.47 -17.81 -7.69
CA LYS A 55 -4.12 -17.79 -9.03
C LYS A 55 -5.43 -17.01 -9.06
N HIS A 56 -6.05 -16.87 -7.90
CA HIS A 56 -7.29 -16.13 -7.71
C HIS A 56 -7.15 -15.27 -6.46
N ILE A 57 -7.58 -14.01 -6.55
CA ILE A 57 -7.65 -13.08 -5.43
C ILE A 57 -9.10 -12.61 -5.33
N LEU A 58 -9.68 -12.75 -4.14
CA LEU A 58 -10.99 -12.22 -3.82
C LEU A 58 -10.79 -11.00 -2.94
N VAL A 59 -11.35 -9.87 -3.33
CA VAL A 59 -11.29 -8.61 -2.60
C VAL A 59 -12.71 -8.22 -2.22
N ASP A 60 -12.93 -8.06 -0.93
CA ASP A 60 -14.19 -7.57 -0.38
C ASP A 60 -14.05 -6.09 -0.03
N GLU A 61 -15.17 -5.39 0.15
CA GLU A 61 -15.23 -3.96 0.47
C GLU A 61 -14.31 -3.10 -0.41
N PHE A 62 -14.33 -3.36 -1.73
CA PHE A 62 -13.42 -2.72 -2.67
C PHE A 62 -13.59 -1.20 -2.73
N GLN A 63 -14.77 -0.69 -2.40
CA GLN A 63 -15.07 0.75 -2.35
C GLN A 63 -14.21 1.53 -1.33
N ASP A 64 -13.72 0.87 -0.28
CA ASP A 64 -12.90 1.49 0.78
C ASP A 64 -11.39 1.35 0.50
N THR A 65 -11.01 0.85 -0.68
CA THR A 65 -9.62 0.62 -1.06
C THR A 65 -8.91 1.95 -1.37
N ASN A 66 -7.82 2.23 -0.65
CA ASN A 66 -6.99 3.41 -0.92
C ASN A 66 -5.95 3.18 -2.03
N THR A 67 -5.26 4.26 -2.43
CA THR A 67 -4.29 4.25 -3.54
C THR A 67 -3.19 3.19 -3.40
N ILE A 68 -2.62 2.99 -2.20
CA ILE A 68 -1.51 2.04 -2.02
C ILE A 68 -2.01 0.59 -2.03
N GLN A 69 -3.19 0.32 -1.44
CA GLN A 69 -3.81 -1.00 -1.49
C GLN A 69 -4.14 -1.40 -2.95
N TYR A 70 -4.68 -0.47 -3.73
CA TYR A 70 -4.97 -0.71 -5.14
C TYR A 70 -3.69 -0.95 -5.95
N ALA A 71 -2.64 -0.13 -5.75
CA ALA A 71 -1.35 -0.30 -6.43
C ALA A 71 -0.70 -1.65 -6.09
N TRP A 72 -0.73 -2.05 -4.81
CA TRP A 72 -0.27 -3.34 -4.33
C TRP A 72 -1.01 -4.49 -5.00
N LEU A 73 -2.35 -4.43 -5.03
CA LEU A 73 -3.18 -5.46 -5.65
C LEU A 73 -2.89 -5.59 -7.16
N ARG A 74 -2.70 -4.46 -7.84
CA ARG A 74 -2.36 -4.42 -9.28
C ARG A 74 -1.02 -5.09 -9.59
N VAL A 75 -0.01 -4.84 -8.77
CA VAL A 75 1.31 -5.49 -8.93
C VAL A 75 1.22 -6.98 -8.66
N LEU A 76 0.57 -7.39 -7.58
CA LEU A 76 0.38 -8.81 -7.26
C LEU A 76 -0.41 -9.52 -8.35
N ALA A 77 -1.48 -8.91 -8.85
CA ALA A 77 -2.34 -9.55 -9.85
C ALA A 77 -1.60 -9.76 -11.18
N GLY A 78 -0.82 -8.75 -11.60
CA GLY A 78 -0.12 -8.78 -12.88
C GLY A 78 -1.06 -9.14 -14.04
N GLN A 79 -0.61 -10.04 -14.91
CA GLN A 79 -1.42 -10.54 -16.04
C GLN A 79 -2.02 -11.92 -15.80
N ASN A 80 -1.55 -12.64 -14.78
CA ASN A 80 -1.75 -14.09 -14.65
C ASN A 80 -2.66 -14.49 -13.49
N VAL A 81 -3.04 -13.54 -12.63
CA VAL A 81 -3.88 -13.78 -11.46
C VAL A 81 -5.25 -13.16 -11.69
N HIS A 82 -6.30 -13.94 -11.46
CA HIS A 82 -7.67 -13.48 -11.63
C HIS A 82 -8.14 -12.78 -10.37
N VAL A 83 -8.62 -11.55 -10.49
CA VAL A 83 -9.16 -10.78 -9.37
C VAL A 83 -10.68 -10.74 -9.47
N MET A 84 -11.35 -11.08 -8.38
CA MET A 84 -12.77 -10.83 -8.16
C MET A 84 -12.91 -9.83 -7.03
N ALA A 85 -13.40 -8.64 -7.34
CA ALA A 85 -13.64 -7.59 -6.36
C ALA A 85 -15.15 -7.40 -6.15
N VAL A 86 -15.57 -7.25 -4.90
CA VAL A 86 -16.93 -6.95 -4.49
C VAL A 86 -16.90 -5.65 -3.68
N GLY A 87 -17.88 -4.79 -3.90
CA GLY A 87 -18.03 -3.54 -3.17
C GLY A 87 -19.35 -2.85 -3.51
N ASP A 88 -19.71 -1.88 -2.68
CA ASP A 88 -20.91 -1.05 -2.83
C ASP A 88 -20.55 0.42 -2.68
N ASP A 89 -20.63 1.18 -3.78
CA ASP A 89 -20.25 2.60 -3.81
C ASP A 89 -21.11 3.46 -2.85
N ASP A 90 -22.36 3.05 -2.58
CA ASP A 90 -23.25 3.74 -1.63
C ASP A 90 -22.82 3.53 -0.16
N GLN A 91 -21.84 2.65 0.10
CA GLN A 91 -21.30 2.34 1.42
C GLN A 91 -19.83 2.79 1.60
N SER A 92 -19.28 3.59 0.69
CA SER A 92 -17.93 4.15 0.85
C SER A 92 -17.89 5.16 2.01
N ILE A 93 -17.17 4.82 3.09
CA ILE A 93 -17.10 5.65 4.31
C ILE A 93 -15.66 5.96 4.76
N TYR A 94 -14.65 5.55 4.00
CA TYR A 94 -13.22 5.72 4.30
C TYR A 94 -12.43 6.46 3.22
#